data_AF-A0A3D4JV73-F1
#
_entry.id   AF-A0A3D4JV73-F1
#
_cell.length_a   1.000
_cell.length_b   1.000
_cell.length_c   1.000
_cell.angle_alpha   90.00
_cell.angle_beta   90.00
_cell.angle_gamma   90.00
#
_symmetry.space_group_name_H-M   'P 1'
#
loop_
_entity.id
_entity.type
_entity.pdbx_description
1 polymer ?
#
loop_
_entity_poly.entity_id
_entity_poly.type
_entity_poly.pdbx_seq_one_letter_code
_entity_poly.pdbx_strand_id
1 'polypeptide(L)' 'MKTRSRGFVTRSPAGSILGKSPTNWVWHHHVDEGIMQLVPKSQHTVGSTFWSTMHPGNRGGFSIWGK' A
#
# COMPACT_ATOMS: atom_id res chain seq x y z
N MET A 1 -11.11 17.71 19.61
CA MET A 1 -11.52 16.73 18.56
C MET A 1 -10.51 16.79 17.42
N LYS A 2 -9.80 15.69 17.12
CA LYS A 2 -8.82 15.63 16.03
C LYS A 2 -9.54 15.15 14.78
N THR A 3 -9.72 16.03 13.80
CA THR A 3 -10.34 15.72 12.51
C THR A 3 -9.58 14.60 11.83
N ARG A 4 -10.26 13.46 11.59
CA ARG A 4 -9.75 12.41 10.71
C ARG A 4 -9.88 12.92 9.28
N SER A 5 -8.83 13.54 8.75
CA SER A 5 -8.73 13.76 7.31
C SER A 5 -8.71 12.39 6.64
N ARG A 6 -9.79 12.06 5.92
CA ARG A 6 -9.75 10.99 4.92
C ARG A 6 -8.80 11.48 3.82
N GLY A 7 -7.52 11.13 3.96
CA GLY A 7 -6.48 11.53 3.03
C GLY A 7 -6.76 10.91 1.67
N PHE A 8 -7.16 11.72 0.70
CA PHE A 8 -7.13 11.32 -0.69
C PHE A 8 -5.68 11.04 -1.06
N VAL A 9 -5.39 9.81 -1.47
CA VAL A 9 -4.07 9.43 -1.96
C VAL A 9 -3.98 9.88 -3.40
N THR A 10 -3.19 10.90 -3.66
CA THR A 10 -2.94 11.37 -5.03
C THR A 10 -2.25 10.26 -5.82
N ARG A 11 -2.74 9.96 -7.02
CA ARG A 11 -2.15 8.97 -7.93
C ARG A 11 -1.67 9.65 -9.19
N SER A 12 -0.61 9.12 -9.80
CA SER A 12 -0.22 9.46 -11.16
C SER A 12 -1.24 8.86 -12.15
N PRO A 13 -1.25 9.31 -13.41
CA PRO A 13 -2.03 8.65 -14.46
C PRO A 13 -1.73 7.15 -14.61
N ALA A 14 -0.53 6.70 -14.21
CA ALA A 14 -0.09 5.31 -14.19
C ALA A 14 -0.40 4.59 -12.85
N GLY A 15 -1.37 5.09 -12.07
CA GLY A 15 -1.82 4.47 -10.81
C GLY A 15 -0.84 4.55 -9.63
N SER A 16 0.39 5.00 -9.86
CA SER A 16 1.42 5.11 -8.81
C SER A 16 1.06 6.17 -7.80
N ILE A 17 1.30 5.91 -6.51
CA ILE A 17 1.02 6.91 -5.47
C ILE A 17 2.02 8.07 -5.55
N LEU A 18 1.47 9.28 -5.62
CA LEU A 18 2.19 10.53 -5.55
C LEU A 18 2.24 11.01 -4.10
N GLY A 19 3.46 11.25 -3.59
CA GLY A 19 3.71 11.74 -2.24
C GLY A 19 4.46 10.73 -1.36
N LYS A 20 5.07 11.26 -0.29
CA LYS A 20 5.81 10.45 0.69
C LYS A 20 4.84 9.92 1.74
N SER A 21 4.92 8.62 2.04
CA SER A 21 4.21 8.05 3.18
C SER A 21 4.76 8.60 4.51
N PRO A 22 3.95 8.59 5.60
CA PRO A 22 4.44 8.94 6.93
C PRO A 22 5.66 8.09 7.35
N THR A 23 6.48 8.62 8.27
CA THR A 23 7.63 7.89 8.83
C THR A 23 7.21 6.52 9.37
N ASN A 24 7.92 5.47 8.97
CA ASN A 24 7.65 4.05 9.29
C ASN A 24 6.37 3.44 8.70
N TRP A 25 5.70 4.14 7.77
CA TRP A 25 4.56 3.63 7.02
C TRP A 25 4.85 3.62 5.53
N VAL A 26 4.16 2.77 4.78
CA VAL A 26 4.21 2.70 3.32
C VAL A 26 2.82 2.42 2.78
N TRP A 27 2.55 2.89 1.57
CA TRP A 27 1.33 2.49 0.87
C TRP A 27 1.52 1.14 0.19
N HIS A 28 0.56 0.25 0.39
CA HIS A 28 0.50 -1.09 -0.17
C HIS A 28 -0.72 -1.21 -1.08
N HIS A 29 -0.53 -1.83 -2.24
CA HIS A 29 -1.61 -2.17 -3.17
C HIS A 29 -2.17 -3.53 -2.75
N HIS A 30 -3.41 -3.56 -2.26
CA HIS A 30 -4.09 -4.81 -1.92
C HIS A 30 -4.31 -5.68 -3.16
N VAL A 31 -4.51 -6.98 -3.01
CA VAL A 31 -4.76 -7.87 -4.16
C VAL A 31 -6.02 -7.50 -4.94
N ASP A 32 -7.04 -7.01 -4.24
CA ASP A 32 -8.25 -6.45 -4.86
C ASP A 32 -7.98 -5.07 -5.46
N GLU A 33 -8.50 -4.86 -6.67
CA GLU A 33 -8.25 -3.66 -7.46
C GLU A 33 -8.75 -2.37 -6.79
N GLY A 34 -7.95 -1.31 -6.91
CA GLY A 34 -8.30 0.03 -6.45
C GLY A 34 -8.11 0.28 -4.95
N ILE A 35 -7.87 -0.76 -4.15
CA ILE A 35 -7.68 -0.66 -2.71
C ILE A 35 -6.22 -0.33 -2.36
N MET A 36 -6.00 0.88 -1.82
CA MET A 36 -4.73 1.26 -1.20
C MET A 36 -4.83 1.13 0.32
N GLN A 37 -3.83 0.49 0.92
CA GLN A 37 -3.72 0.33 2.37
C GLN A 37 -2.46 1.04 2.86
N LEU A 38 -2.59 1.84 3.92
CA LEU A 38 -1.43 2.37 4.63
C LEU A 38 -1.02 1.34 5.68
N VAL A 39 0.19 0.79 5.54
CA VAL A 39 0.69 -0.30 6.39
C VAL A 39 2.04 0.06 7.01
N PRO A 40 2.36 -0.43 8.21
CA PRO A 40 3.69 -0.31 8.79
C PRO A 40 4.75 -0.91 7.85
N LYS A 41 5.89 -0.22 7.71
CA LYS A 41 6.99 -0.67 6.87
C LYS A 41 7.50 -2.06 7.28
N SER A 42 7.51 -2.36 8.58
CA SER A 42 7.91 -3.67 9.11
C SER A 42 7.02 -4.83 8.66
N GLN A 43 5.72 -4.57 8.39
CA GLN A 43 4.79 -5.55 7.83
C GLN A 43 4.98 -5.70 6.31
N HIS A 44 5.29 -4.61 5.62
CA HIS A 44 5.59 -4.61 4.18
C HIS A 44 7.10 -4.81 3.90
N THR A 45 7.71 -5.78 4.60
CA THR A 45 9.11 -6.17 4.43
C THR A 45 9.17 -7.66 4.04
N VAL A 46 9.97 -7.99 3.02
CA VAL A 46 10.20 -9.37 2.58
C VAL A 46 10.72 -10.20 3.75
N GLY A 47 10.10 -11.36 4.00
CA GLY A 47 10.46 -12.24 5.12
C GLY A 47 9.77 -11.92 6.45
N SER A 48 8.99 -10.84 6.53
CA SER A 48 8.09 -10.65 7.67
C SER A 48 6.99 -11.73 7.69
N THR A 49 6.42 -12.01 8.87
CA THR A 49 5.30 -12.95 9.01
C THR A 49 4.03 -12.51 8.26
N PHE A 50 3.94 -11.23 7.89
CA PHE A 50 2.83 -10.65 7.14
C PHE A 50 3.00 -10.74 5.62
N TRP A 51 4.23 -11.02 5.14
CA TRP A 51 4.56 -10.95 3.73
C TRP A 51 3.67 -11.84 2.87
N SER A 52 3.47 -13.10 3.26
CA SER A 52 2.62 -14.05 2.50
C SER A 52 1.14 -13.68 2.50
N THR A 53 0.67 -12.98 3.55
CA THR A 53 -0.71 -12.50 3.64
C THR A 53 -0.92 -11.31 2.70
N MET A 54 0.05 -10.39 2.64
CA MET A 54 -0.01 -9.19 1.80
C MET A 54 0.37 -9.46 0.33
N HIS A 55 1.22 -10.46 0.09
CA HIS A 55 1.70 -10.87 -1.22
C HIS A 55 1.53 -12.38 -1.44
N PRO A 56 0.29 -12.90 -1.53
CA PRO A 56 0.04 -14.30 -1.82
C PRO A 56 0.76 -14.74 -3.11
N GLY A 57 1.50 -15.86 -3.04
CA GLY A 57 2.32 -16.32 -4.17
C GLY A 57 3.43 -15.34 -4.57
N ASN A 58 3.90 -14.50 -3.64
CA ASN A 58 4.87 -13.41 -3.88
C ASN A 58 4.39 -12.36 -4.90
N ARG A 59 3.08 -12.19 -5.05
CA ARG A 59 2.47 -11.18 -5.92
C ARG A 59 1.57 -10.27 -5.10
N GLY A 60 1.84 -8.96 -5.14
CA GLY A 60 0.97 -7.94 -4.53
C GLY A 60 0.13 -7.20 -5.56
N GLY A 61 -0.81 -6.37 -5.10
CA GLY A 61 -1.72 -5.60 -5.95
C GLY A 61 -1.03 -4.74 -7.00
N PHE A 62 0.18 -4.23 -6.72
CA PHE A 62 0.93 -3.43 -7.69
C PHE A 62 1.24 -4.23 -8.96
N SER A 63 1.56 -5.52 -8.80
CA SER A 63 1.83 -6.42 -9.93
C SER A 63 0.57 -6.83 -10.70
N ILE A 64 -0.61 -6.69 -10.08
CA ILE A 64 -1.90 -7.11 -10.61
C ILE A 64 -2.57 -5.94 -11.36
N TRP A 65 -2.67 -4.77 -10.72
CA TRP A 65 -3.45 -3.63 -11.20
C TRP A 65 -2.79 -2.26 -11.02
N GLY A 66 -1.62 -2.17 -10.37
CA GLY A 66 -0.95 -0.90 -10.09
C GLY A 66 -0.01 -0.38 -11.18
N LYS A 67 -0.10 -0.90 -12.41
CA LYS A 67 0.77 -0.55 -13.55
C LYS A 67 0.06 0.36 -14.54
#